data_AF-A0A7W7S2Q5-F1
#
_entry.id   AF-A0A7W7S2Q5-F1
#
_cell.length_a   1.000
_cell.length_b   1.000
_cell.length_c   1.000
_cell.angle_alpha   90.00
_cell.angle_beta   90.00
_cell.angle_gamma   90.00
#
_symmetry.space_group_name_H-M   'P 1'
#
loop_
_entity.id
_entity.type
_entity.pdbx_description
1 polymer ?
#
loop_
_entity_poly.entity_id
_entity_poly.type
_entity_poly.pdbx_seq_one_letter_code
_entity_poly.pdbx_strand_id
1 'polypeptide(L)'
;MRRNAEDLTAAPAPMFARIEPRLQAAKYVRALMSDLPKRNGWTIAEWAGDHSPDATQRLLNRASWDTAGAMSIVRRFAVARLDTAAPPAALKVGALDETGQEKKGTATAGVKRRHMGCAGGVDNGINTVHLAYIRAGAGHALIASRQWIPAEQISDPITAITTGPPLNLAFATKGELAIDLLRDAYTDGVRLDFVAGDEVYGACTKLRAFLEEQQQAYVLRIRATFTLTLGGGTCLTCTQAVTKHLRQKRKWTIRSAGDGSKGERTYAWAWIATASPAHYLLIRKHRTTGELAFHYCFVPDEQPVTLPRLISAAGLRWPVEESFEFGKDLFGLDQAQVRLYEAIRRHTVLVMAALAICAAGAAAARRRTDTQAPPPTSPDQASPEDPGMIPLTIAEIKNLVNATTTRTPSLGHATEMLEHALRSDVTPQIAWGHFFVARALLQLGRLDDAVVSVSRAAEMFKASSDILAYCQALGMAGECLRHAGRHAEALDRYLEMCDLAWSEVKPSIAALTRPNALAGAGLCLSLLGRRAEAITAFTEAADLFEQLSPSGSQDRCLMRFAEVLAAEGRSGESRTAYLRAAEVFEVIGEAEAAGHCRDRAAVP
;
A
#
# COMPACT_ATOMS: atom_id res chain seq x y z
N MET A 1 2.88 10.54 -4.07
CA MET A 1 2.77 9.39 -3.15
C MET A 1 2.64 9.78 -1.69
N ARG A 2 3.64 10.46 -1.09
CA ARG A 2 3.59 10.87 0.32
C ARG A 2 2.27 11.57 0.70
N ARG A 3 1.84 12.55 -0.10
CA ARG A 3 0.53 13.21 0.05
C ARG A 3 -0.67 12.24 0.02
N ASN A 4 -0.70 11.28 -0.92
CA ASN A 4 -1.78 10.29 -0.99
C ASN A 4 -1.82 9.41 0.28
N ALA A 5 -0.65 9.03 0.80
CA ALA A 5 -0.56 8.25 2.02
C ALA A 5 -0.95 9.08 3.25
N GLU A 6 -0.51 10.34 3.35
CA GLU A 6 -0.92 11.27 4.41
C GLU A 6 -2.43 11.50 4.38
N ASP A 7 -2.99 11.85 3.23
CA ASP A 7 -4.43 12.08 3.06
C ASP A 7 -5.24 10.86 3.51
N LEU A 8 -4.89 9.66 3.04
CA LEU A 8 -5.69 8.46 3.33
C LEU A 8 -5.41 7.85 4.72
N THR A 9 -4.27 8.17 5.35
CA THR A 9 -4.02 7.75 6.75
C THR A 9 -4.54 8.76 7.77
N ALA A 10 -4.70 10.03 7.39
CA ALA A 10 -5.28 11.07 8.21
C ALA A 10 -6.82 11.13 8.09
N ALA A 11 -7.38 11.01 6.88
CA ALA A 11 -8.82 11.16 6.66
C ALA A 11 -9.70 10.21 7.50
N PRO A 12 -9.31 8.94 7.75
CA PRO A 12 -10.05 8.04 8.64
C PRO A 12 -10.03 8.41 10.12
N ALA A 13 -9.33 9.47 10.55
CA ALA A 13 -9.19 9.82 11.97
C ALA A 13 -10.53 9.87 12.74
N PRO A 14 -11.63 10.46 12.21
CA PRO A 14 -12.91 10.49 12.92
C PRO A 14 -13.55 9.11 13.10
N MET A 15 -13.09 8.09 12.36
CA MET A 15 -13.62 6.72 12.45
C MET A 15 -13.03 5.96 13.64
N PHE A 16 -11.96 6.46 14.27
CA PHE A 16 -11.33 5.81 15.42
C PHE A 16 -11.72 6.51 16.71
N ALA A 17 -12.19 5.74 17.69
CA ALA A 17 -12.54 6.28 19.00
C ALA A 17 -11.32 6.77 19.81
N ARG A 18 -10.11 6.32 19.45
CA ARG A 18 -8.85 6.65 20.14
C ARG A 18 -7.70 6.81 19.15
N ILE A 19 -6.65 7.51 19.58
CA ILE A 19 -5.48 7.81 18.73
C ILE A 19 -4.60 6.58 18.50
N GLU A 20 -4.47 5.66 19.46
CA GLU A 20 -3.56 4.52 19.37
C GLU A 20 -3.98 3.53 18.26
N PRO A 21 -5.25 3.11 18.15
CA PRO A 21 -5.70 2.31 17.00
C PRO A 21 -5.56 3.02 15.66
N ARG A 22 -5.71 4.35 15.62
CA ARG A 22 -5.51 5.15 14.41
C ARG A 22 -4.04 5.11 13.95
N LEU A 23 -3.12 5.35 14.88
CA LEU A 23 -1.68 5.28 14.60
C LEU A 23 -1.28 3.86 14.18
N GLN A 24 -1.85 2.85 14.83
CA GLN A 24 -1.62 1.46 14.45
C GLN A 24 -2.17 1.12 13.07
N ALA A 25 -3.35 1.63 12.71
CA ALA A 25 -3.90 1.47 11.35
C ALA A 25 -2.98 2.10 10.30
N ALA A 26 -2.42 3.29 10.59
CA ALA A 26 -1.47 3.94 9.70
C ALA A 26 -0.18 3.12 9.52
N LYS A 27 0.36 2.54 10.61
CA LYS A 27 1.48 1.59 10.55
C LYS A 27 1.12 0.35 9.73
N TYR A 28 -0.06 -0.21 9.95
CA TYR A 28 -0.57 -1.39 9.24
C TYR A 28 -0.64 -1.15 7.72
N VAL A 29 -1.26 -0.04 7.29
CA VAL A 29 -1.36 0.33 5.87
C VAL A 29 0.02 0.49 5.23
N ARG A 30 0.98 1.11 5.92
CA ARG A 30 2.36 1.20 5.43
C ARG A 30 3.04 -0.16 5.33
N ALA A 31 2.83 -1.04 6.31
CA ALA A 31 3.35 -2.40 6.29
C ALA A 31 2.78 -3.23 5.12
N LEU A 32 1.50 -3.03 4.78
CA LEU A 32 0.90 -3.70 3.63
C LEU A 32 1.52 -3.26 2.30
N MET A 33 1.97 -2.01 2.21
CA MET A 33 2.69 -1.51 1.03
C MET A 33 4.16 -1.96 0.99
N SER A 34 4.73 -2.49 2.07
CA SER A 34 6.15 -2.84 2.15
C SER A 34 6.53 -4.15 1.44
N ASP A 35 7.82 -4.48 1.45
CA ASP A 35 8.39 -5.70 0.85
C ASP A 35 8.36 -6.90 1.80
N LEU A 36 7.49 -6.88 2.81
CA LEU A 36 7.29 -8.01 3.70
C LEU A 36 7.01 -9.29 2.91
N PRO A 37 7.70 -10.41 3.16
CA PRO A 37 7.44 -11.66 2.45
C PRO A 37 6.02 -12.20 2.71
N LYS A 38 5.44 -11.86 3.88
CA LYS A 38 4.08 -12.22 4.27
C LYS A 38 3.42 -11.12 5.08
N ARG A 39 2.20 -10.73 4.71
CA ARG A 39 1.41 -9.66 5.34
C ARG A 39 0.45 -10.23 6.38
N ASN A 40 1.02 -10.84 7.41
CA ASN A 40 0.26 -11.36 8.55
C ASN A 40 0.45 -10.48 9.80
N GLY A 41 -0.34 -10.71 10.85
CA GLY A 41 -0.34 -9.85 12.04
C GLY A 41 1.00 -9.79 12.78
N TRP A 42 1.79 -10.86 12.73
CA TRP A 42 3.11 -10.93 13.38
C TRP A 42 4.14 -10.13 12.59
N THR A 43 4.30 -10.46 11.32
CA THR A 43 5.26 -9.82 10.42
C THR A 43 4.97 -8.32 10.25
N ILE A 44 3.69 -7.92 10.26
CA ILE A 44 3.30 -6.50 10.26
C ILE A 44 3.68 -5.81 11.57
N ALA A 45 3.50 -6.45 12.72
CA ALA A 45 3.88 -5.88 14.01
C ALA A 45 5.40 -5.70 14.14
N GLU A 46 6.18 -6.70 13.72
CA GLU A 46 7.65 -6.61 13.67
C GLU A 46 8.10 -5.46 12.76
N TRP A 47 7.54 -5.35 11.56
CA TRP A 47 7.85 -4.26 10.64
C TRP A 47 7.45 -2.88 11.20
N ALA A 48 6.32 -2.83 11.91
CA ALA A 48 5.83 -1.64 12.58
C ALA A 48 6.72 -1.18 13.75
N GLY A 49 7.66 -2.02 14.20
CA GLY A 49 8.52 -1.79 15.37
C GLY A 49 7.80 -2.02 16.70
N ASP A 50 6.72 -2.81 16.70
CA ASP A 50 5.99 -3.14 17.91
C ASP A 50 6.70 -4.26 18.67
N HIS A 51 6.66 -4.21 20.02
CA HIS A 51 7.35 -5.20 20.86
C HIS A 51 6.67 -6.58 20.83
N SER A 52 5.38 -6.62 20.47
CA SER A 52 4.57 -7.82 20.38
C SER A 52 3.49 -7.64 19.29
N PRO A 53 2.83 -8.72 18.82
CA PRO A 53 1.76 -8.60 17.84
C PRO A 53 0.46 -7.98 18.41
N ASP A 54 0.39 -7.68 19.70
CA ASP A 54 -0.85 -7.36 20.40
C ASP A 54 -1.53 -6.10 19.87
N ALA A 55 -0.76 -5.06 19.53
CA ALA A 55 -1.31 -3.83 18.97
C ALA A 55 -2.02 -4.10 17.64
N THR A 56 -1.36 -4.87 16.75
CA THR A 56 -1.90 -5.29 15.46
C THR A 56 -3.11 -6.22 15.61
N GLN A 57 -3.05 -7.20 16.52
CA GLN A 57 -4.18 -8.08 16.78
C GLN A 57 -5.36 -7.34 17.39
N ARG A 58 -5.12 -6.41 18.32
CA ARG A 58 -6.14 -5.58 18.95
C ARG A 58 -6.82 -4.67 17.93
N LEU A 59 -6.06 -4.04 17.02
CA LEU A 59 -6.60 -3.20 15.94
C LEU A 59 -7.69 -3.93 15.15
N LEU A 60 -7.42 -5.18 14.75
CA LEU A 60 -8.35 -5.96 13.95
C LEU A 60 -9.49 -6.53 14.79
N ASN A 61 -9.21 -7.13 15.94
CA ASN A 61 -10.20 -7.93 16.66
C ASN A 61 -11.05 -7.15 17.68
N ARG A 62 -10.51 -6.10 18.31
CA ARG A 62 -11.11 -5.54 19.54
C ARG A 62 -11.16 -4.01 19.59
N ALA A 63 -10.36 -3.30 18.81
CA ALA A 63 -10.37 -1.85 18.80
C ALA A 63 -11.75 -1.33 18.37
N SER A 64 -12.17 -0.19 18.92
CA SER A 64 -13.41 0.47 18.52
C SER A 64 -13.11 1.47 17.41
N TRP A 65 -13.53 1.14 16.19
CA TRP A 65 -13.52 2.02 15.04
C TRP A 65 -14.61 1.63 14.04
N ASP A 66 -15.11 2.64 13.33
CA ASP A 66 -16.14 2.50 12.30
C ASP A 66 -15.50 1.99 10.99
N THR A 67 -15.55 0.66 10.83
CA THR A 67 -15.06 -0.03 9.64
C THR A 67 -15.83 0.37 8.37
N ALA A 68 -17.13 0.64 8.47
CA ALA A 68 -17.96 1.02 7.32
C ALA A 68 -17.65 2.46 6.87
N GLY A 69 -17.58 3.39 7.83
CA GLY A 69 -17.16 4.76 7.57
C GLY A 69 -15.72 4.87 7.05
N ALA A 70 -14.80 4.02 7.53
CA ALA A 70 -13.45 3.94 6.97
C ALA A 70 -13.44 3.43 5.52
N MET A 71 -14.25 2.42 5.18
CA MET A 71 -14.42 1.97 3.79
C MET A 71 -15.01 3.08 2.91
N SER A 72 -15.96 3.85 3.44
CA SER A 72 -16.54 5.00 2.75
C SER A 72 -15.49 6.08 2.44
N ILE A 73 -14.55 6.34 3.36
CA ILE A 73 -13.41 7.24 3.13
C ILE A 73 -12.46 6.70 2.03
N VAL A 74 -12.10 5.42 2.10
CA VAL A 74 -11.25 4.77 1.08
C VAL A 74 -11.91 4.83 -0.30
N ARG A 75 -13.21 4.58 -0.37
CA ARG A 75 -14.02 4.69 -1.59
C ARG A 75 -13.95 6.09 -2.19
N ARG A 76 -14.31 7.12 -1.41
CA ARG A 76 -14.29 8.51 -1.89
C ARG A 76 -12.89 8.94 -2.33
N PHE A 77 -11.86 8.54 -1.59
CA PHE A 77 -10.47 8.80 -1.96
C PHE A 77 -10.12 8.18 -3.32
N ALA A 78 -10.35 6.87 -3.49
CA ALA A 78 -10.00 6.17 -4.72
C ALA A 78 -10.74 6.76 -5.94
N VAL A 79 -12.06 6.97 -5.80
CA VAL A 79 -12.89 7.53 -6.87
C VAL A 79 -12.44 8.94 -7.24
N ALA A 80 -12.21 9.83 -6.27
CA ALA A 80 -11.78 11.19 -6.54
C ALA A 80 -10.43 11.26 -7.26
N ARG A 81 -9.47 10.41 -6.85
CA ARG A 81 -8.12 10.37 -7.45
C ARG A 81 -8.15 9.82 -8.87
N LEU A 82 -8.89 8.73 -9.10
CA LEU A 82 -9.06 8.16 -10.44
C LEU A 82 -9.83 9.12 -11.36
N ASP A 83 -10.84 9.81 -10.84
CA ASP A 83 -11.60 10.79 -11.63
C ASP A 83 -10.78 11.99 -12.04
N THR A 84 -9.89 12.46 -11.15
CA THR A 84 -8.97 13.58 -11.44
C THR A 84 -7.95 13.22 -12.53
N ALA A 85 -7.47 11.98 -12.54
CA ALA A 85 -6.46 11.53 -13.51
C ALA A 85 -7.05 11.26 -14.92
N ALA A 86 -8.35 10.95 -14.99
CA ALA A 86 -8.99 10.46 -16.20
C ALA A 86 -9.39 11.55 -17.21
N PRO A 87 -9.46 11.23 -18.51
CA PRO A 87 -10.08 12.11 -19.48
C PRO A 87 -11.56 12.34 -19.14
N PRO A 88 -12.12 13.55 -19.33
CA PRO A 88 -13.50 13.87 -18.96
C PRO A 88 -14.53 12.90 -19.54
N ALA A 89 -14.39 12.51 -20.82
CA ALA A 89 -15.31 11.62 -21.52
C ALA A 89 -15.06 10.12 -21.29
N ALA A 90 -14.08 9.75 -20.47
CA ALA A 90 -13.72 8.35 -20.25
C ALA A 90 -14.74 7.63 -19.37
N LEU A 91 -15.14 6.43 -19.79
CA LEU A 91 -16.13 5.59 -19.12
C LEU A 91 -15.78 5.31 -17.64
N LYS A 92 -16.82 5.33 -16.82
CA LYS A 92 -16.84 4.92 -15.41
C LYS A 92 -17.57 3.58 -15.28
N VAL A 93 -16.87 2.51 -14.97
CA VAL A 93 -17.46 1.18 -14.84
C VAL A 93 -17.30 0.67 -13.41
N GLY A 94 -18.41 0.21 -12.82
CA GLY A 94 -18.38 -0.55 -11.58
C GLY A 94 -18.36 -2.04 -11.89
N ALA A 95 -17.25 -2.73 -11.63
CA ALA A 95 -17.18 -4.18 -11.84
C ALA A 95 -17.45 -4.92 -10.53
N LEU A 96 -18.48 -5.77 -10.55
CA LEU A 96 -18.81 -6.72 -9.50
C LEU A 96 -18.12 -8.04 -9.77
N ASP A 97 -17.38 -8.51 -8.78
CA ASP A 97 -16.74 -9.81 -8.80
C ASP A 97 -16.46 -10.27 -7.37
N GLU A 98 -16.12 -11.55 -7.21
CA GLU A 98 -15.71 -12.09 -5.92
C GLU A 98 -14.30 -12.64 -5.93
N THR A 99 -13.70 -12.67 -4.75
CA THR A 99 -12.42 -13.35 -4.56
C THR A 99 -12.46 -14.25 -3.34
N GLY A 100 -11.77 -15.37 -3.47
CA GLY A 100 -11.60 -16.36 -2.41
C GLY A 100 -10.29 -16.20 -1.67
N GLN A 101 -10.32 -16.52 -0.38
CA GLN A 101 -9.14 -16.73 0.45
C GLN A 101 -9.21 -18.13 1.06
N GLU A 102 -8.17 -18.93 0.86
CA GLU A 102 -8.04 -20.25 1.44
C GLU A 102 -7.93 -20.17 2.97
N LYS A 103 -8.60 -21.09 3.68
CA LYS A 103 -8.52 -21.22 5.14
C LYS A 103 -8.45 -22.68 5.55
N LYS A 104 -7.74 -22.96 6.64
CA LYS A 104 -7.75 -24.27 7.30
C LYS A 104 -8.65 -24.21 8.54
N GLY A 105 -9.36 -25.31 8.81
CA GLY A 105 -10.28 -25.47 9.94
C GLY A 105 -11.66 -24.82 9.74
N THR A 106 -12.52 -24.93 10.76
CA THR A 106 -13.94 -24.53 10.70
C THR A 106 -14.25 -23.23 11.46
N ALA A 107 -13.30 -22.72 12.24
CA ALA A 107 -13.51 -21.62 13.18
C ALA A 107 -13.25 -20.22 12.59
N THR A 108 -13.47 -20.02 11.29
CA THR A 108 -13.33 -18.71 10.63
C THR A 108 -14.68 -18.29 10.06
N ALA A 109 -15.09 -17.04 10.30
CA ALA A 109 -16.32 -16.49 9.76
C ALA A 109 -16.37 -16.67 8.25
N GLY A 110 -17.47 -17.20 7.73
CA GLY A 110 -17.69 -17.40 6.29
C GLY A 110 -17.00 -18.62 5.68
N VAL A 111 -16.25 -19.41 6.47
CA VAL A 111 -15.49 -20.54 5.94
C VAL A 111 -16.39 -21.68 5.45
N LYS A 112 -16.19 -22.14 4.22
CA LYS A 112 -16.94 -23.27 3.65
C LYS A 112 -16.10 -24.01 2.60
N ARG A 113 -16.23 -25.34 2.56
CA ARG A 113 -15.71 -26.18 1.47
C ARG A 113 -16.48 -25.88 0.19
N ARG A 114 -15.80 -25.34 -0.82
CA ARG A 114 -16.41 -24.97 -2.11
C ARG A 114 -15.34 -24.89 -3.20
N HIS A 115 -15.78 -24.89 -4.45
CA HIS A 115 -14.88 -24.63 -5.56
C HIS A 115 -14.26 -23.23 -5.41
N MET A 116 -12.94 -23.16 -5.46
CA MET A 116 -12.15 -21.97 -5.19
C MET A 116 -11.05 -21.85 -6.23
N GLY A 117 -11.11 -20.80 -7.05
CA GLY A 117 -10.17 -20.60 -8.14
C GLY A 117 -8.70 -20.57 -7.69
N CYS A 118 -8.40 -19.99 -6.52
CA CYS A 118 -7.05 -19.95 -5.99
C CYS A 118 -6.52 -21.30 -5.47
N ALA A 119 -7.39 -22.27 -5.19
CA ALA A 119 -7.00 -23.62 -4.74
C ALA A 119 -7.01 -24.65 -5.88
N GLY A 120 -7.33 -24.24 -7.12
CA GLY A 120 -7.42 -25.14 -8.28
C GLY A 120 -8.49 -26.23 -8.16
N GLY A 121 -9.46 -26.09 -7.26
CA GLY A 121 -10.41 -27.16 -6.95
C GLY A 121 -11.38 -26.83 -5.80
N VAL A 122 -11.96 -27.86 -5.18
CA VAL A 122 -12.80 -27.71 -3.98
C VAL A 122 -11.91 -27.67 -2.75
N ASP A 123 -11.80 -26.49 -2.12
CA ASP A 123 -11.15 -26.35 -0.82
C ASP A 123 -11.93 -25.44 0.12
N ASN A 124 -11.47 -25.38 1.36
CA ASN A 124 -12.08 -24.64 2.43
C ASN A 124 -11.58 -23.20 2.44
N GLY A 125 -12.49 -22.23 2.56
CA GLY A 125 -12.10 -20.84 2.65
C GLY A 125 -13.28 -19.89 2.65
N ILE A 126 -12.96 -18.61 2.63
CA ILE A 126 -13.93 -17.51 2.68
C ILE A 126 -14.05 -16.87 1.30
N ASN A 127 -15.15 -16.19 1.08
CA ASN A 127 -15.41 -15.48 -0.17
C ASN A 127 -15.91 -14.07 0.15
N THR A 128 -15.34 -13.09 -0.55
CA THR A 128 -15.69 -11.68 -0.39
C THR A 128 -16.14 -11.15 -1.75
N VAL A 129 -17.32 -10.56 -1.79
CA VAL A 129 -17.85 -9.83 -2.95
C VAL A 129 -17.27 -8.44 -2.92
N HIS A 130 -16.78 -7.96 -4.06
CA HIS A 130 -16.18 -6.65 -4.22
C HIS A 130 -16.86 -5.84 -5.32
N LEU A 131 -16.78 -4.52 -5.17
CA LEU A 131 -17.03 -3.56 -6.23
C LEU A 131 -15.70 -2.86 -6.55
N ALA A 132 -15.22 -3.03 -7.78
CA ALA A 132 -14.12 -2.23 -8.31
C ALA A 132 -14.68 -1.01 -9.06
N TYR A 133 -14.02 0.13 -8.88
CA TYR A 133 -14.24 1.31 -9.70
C TYR A 133 -13.17 1.36 -10.77
N ILE A 134 -13.58 1.30 -12.03
CA ILE A 134 -12.71 1.38 -13.19
C ILE A 134 -12.99 2.69 -13.88
N ARG A 135 -11.95 3.51 -14.04
CA ARG A 135 -12.01 4.74 -14.82
C ARG A 135 -11.13 4.58 -16.04
N ALA A 136 -11.76 4.45 -17.21
CA ALA A 136 -11.06 4.16 -18.46
C ALA A 136 -9.93 5.18 -18.71
N GLY A 137 -8.76 4.69 -19.12
CA GLY A 137 -7.57 5.52 -19.32
C GLY A 137 -6.89 6.04 -18.05
N ALA A 138 -7.45 5.88 -16.85
CA ALA A 138 -6.80 6.27 -15.58
C ALA A 138 -6.33 5.09 -14.75
N GLY A 139 -7.19 4.08 -14.56
CA GLY A 139 -6.87 2.92 -13.73
C GLY A 139 -8.10 2.38 -13.01
N HIS A 140 -7.86 1.59 -11.97
CA HIS A 140 -8.90 0.92 -11.20
C HIS A 140 -8.52 0.76 -9.73
N ALA A 141 -9.53 0.61 -8.87
CA ALA A 141 -9.35 0.32 -7.46
C ALA A 141 -10.57 -0.40 -6.88
N LEU A 142 -10.35 -1.24 -5.87
CA LEU A 142 -11.44 -1.83 -5.07
C LEU A 142 -12.04 -0.75 -4.16
N ILE A 143 -13.35 -0.52 -4.27
CA ILE A 143 -14.05 0.57 -3.56
C ILE A 143 -15.16 0.12 -2.62
N ALA A 144 -15.51 -1.16 -2.61
CA ALA A 144 -16.39 -1.71 -1.59
C ALA A 144 -16.19 -3.24 -1.47
N SER A 145 -16.51 -3.80 -0.30
CA SER A 145 -16.46 -5.24 -0.06
C SER A 145 -17.51 -5.71 0.96
N ARG A 146 -18.01 -6.94 0.79
CA ARG A 146 -18.85 -7.67 1.75
C ARG A 146 -18.46 -9.13 1.77
N GLN A 147 -18.25 -9.68 2.96
CA GLN A 147 -18.00 -11.10 3.12
C GLN A 147 -19.31 -11.88 2.96
N TRP A 148 -19.29 -12.95 2.17
CA TRP A 148 -20.41 -13.87 2.08
C TRP A 148 -20.36 -14.89 3.21
N ILE A 149 -21.41 -14.95 4.03
CA ILE A 149 -21.51 -15.85 5.19
C ILE A 149 -22.55 -16.94 4.88
N PRO A 150 -22.21 -18.23 5.01
CA PRO A 150 -23.17 -19.32 4.84
C PRO A 150 -24.34 -19.20 5.82
N ALA A 151 -25.56 -19.48 5.36
CA ALA A 151 -26.77 -19.47 6.20
C ALA A 151 -26.61 -20.35 7.46
N GLU A 152 -25.98 -21.52 7.30
CA GLU A 152 -25.70 -22.47 8.38
C GLU A 152 -24.89 -21.85 9.54
N GLN A 153 -23.90 -20.99 9.23
CA GLN A 153 -23.09 -20.33 10.26
C GLN A 153 -23.85 -19.22 10.99
N ILE A 154 -24.83 -18.60 10.33
CA ILE A 154 -25.69 -17.57 10.94
C ILE A 154 -26.72 -18.24 11.86
N SER A 155 -27.28 -19.37 11.44
CA SER A 155 -28.32 -20.08 12.19
C SER A 155 -27.79 -20.90 13.36
N ASP A 156 -26.52 -21.33 13.34
CA ASP A 156 -25.91 -22.07 14.45
C ASP A 156 -25.39 -21.11 15.54
N PRO A 157 -25.98 -21.10 16.75
CA PRO A 157 -25.58 -20.16 17.81
C PRO A 157 -24.12 -20.32 18.23
N ILE A 158 -23.57 -21.54 18.23
CA ILE A 158 -22.19 -21.79 18.66
C ILE A 158 -21.22 -21.21 17.63
N THR A 159 -21.42 -21.49 16.35
CA THR A 159 -20.60 -20.93 15.28
C THR A 159 -20.75 -19.41 15.19
N ALA A 160 -21.96 -18.87 15.33
CA ALA A 160 -22.20 -17.43 15.34
C ALA A 160 -21.43 -16.76 16.48
N ILE A 161 -21.52 -17.24 17.72
CA ILE A 161 -20.76 -16.68 18.85
C ILE A 161 -19.25 -16.77 18.61
N THR A 162 -18.76 -17.90 18.08
CA THR A 162 -17.33 -18.15 17.87
C THR A 162 -16.73 -17.32 16.74
N THR A 163 -17.51 -17.02 15.69
CA THR A 163 -17.06 -16.29 14.50
C THR A 163 -17.45 -14.81 14.50
N GLY A 164 -18.32 -14.40 15.43
CA GLY A 164 -18.67 -13.01 15.74
C GLY A 164 -19.27 -12.19 14.60
N PRO A 165 -20.22 -12.70 13.78
CA PRO A 165 -21.01 -11.84 12.91
C PRO A 165 -21.91 -10.90 13.75
N PRO A 166 -22.38 -9.78 13.19
CA PRO A 166 -23.38 -8.93 13.83
C PRO A 166 -24.66 -9.70 14.19
N LEU A 167 -25.29 -9.36 15.31
CA LEU A 167 -26.51 -10.03 15.79
C LEU A 167 -27.68 -9.96 14.80
N ASN A 168 -27.72 -8.91 13.98
CA ASN A 168 -28.73 -8.69 12.96
C ASN A 168 -28.30 -9.16 11.55
N LEU A 169 -27.19 -9.89 11.43
CA LEU A 169 -26.74 -10.40 10.14
C LEU A 169 -27.73 -11.47 9.64
N ALA A 170 -28.39 -11.18 8.53
CA ALA A 170 -29.20 -12.15 7.80
C ALA A 170 -28.40 -12.77 6.63
N PHE A 171 -28.79 -13.97 6.21
CA PHE A 171 -28.23 -14.56 5.00
C PHE A 171 -28.55 -13.69 3.78
N ALA A 172 -27.54 -13.47 2.94
CA ALA A 172 -27.67 -12.76 1.68
C ALA A 172 -26.93 -13.52 0.57
N THR A 173 -27.53 -13.59 -0.61
CA THR A 173 -26.86 -14.07 -1.82
C THR A 173 -25.79 -13.08 -2.28
N LYS A 174 -24.84 -13.53 -3.11
CA LYS A 174 -23.81 -12.63 -3.67
C LYS A 174 -24.40 -11.44 -4.43
N GLY A 175 -25.51 -11.65 -5.14
CA GLY A 175 -26.22 -10.59 -5.84
C GLY A 175 -26.88 -9.57 -4.90
N GLU A 176 -27.40 -10.01 -3.75
CA GLU A 176 -27.92 -9.10 -2.71
C GLU A 176 -26.79 -8.32 -2.03
N LEU A 177 -25.66 -8.99 -1.73
CA LEU A 177 -24.48 -8.29 -1.23
C LEU A 177 -23.98 -7.23 -2.23
N ALA A 178 -24.02 -7.52 -3.53
CA ALA A 178 -23.69 -6.55 -4.57
C ALA A 178 -24.62 -5.34 -4.59
N ILE A 179 -25.93 -5.52 -4.34
CA ILE A 179 -26.88 -4.41 -4.16
C ILE A 179 -26.45 -3.53 -3.00
N ASP A 180 -26.07 -4.12 -1.86
CA ASP A 180 -25.59 -3.35 -0.70
C ASP A 180 -24.31 -2.57 -1.02
N LEU A 181 -23.37 -3.16 -1.75
CA LEU A 181 -22.15 -2.46 -2.20
C LEU A 181 -22.47 -1.26 -3.10
N LEU A 182 -23.44 -1.40 -4.00
CA LEU A 182 -23.87 -0.33 -4.90
C LEU A 182 -24.59 0.78 -4.14
N ARG A 183 -25.49 0.44 -3.20
CA ARG A 183 -26.17 1.42 -2.33
C ARG A 183 -25.17 2.26 -1.54
N ASP A 184 -24.20 1.60 -0.93
CA ASP A 184 -23.07 2.24 -0.25
C ASP A 184 -22.34 3.22 -1.19
N ALA A 185 -22.02 2.79 -2.40
CA ALA A 185 -21.33 3.62 -3.38
C ALA A 185 -22.16 4.82 -3.84
N TYR A 186 -23.46 4.63 -4.08
CA TYR A 186 -24.37 5.71 -4.45
C TYR A 186 -24.58 6.73 -3.33
N THR A 187 -24.62 6.26 -2.07
CA THR A 187 -24.67 7.09 -0.87
C THR A 187 -23.42 7.99 -0.78
N ASP A 188 -22.26 7.47 -1.16
CA ASP A 188 -21.01 8.25 -1.25
C ASP A 188 -20.90 9.12 -2.52
N GLY A 189 -21.97 9.19 -3.32
CA GLY A 189 -22.01 10.03 -4.52
C GLY A 189 -21.33 9.42 -5.75
N VAL A 190 -20.95 8.14 -5.73
CA VAL A 190 -20.38 7.47 -6.91
C VAL A 190 -21.44 7.38 -8.00
N ARG A 191 -21.05 7.70 -9.23
CA ARG A 191 -21.89 7.61 -10.45
C ARG A 191 -21.14 6.81 -11.50
N LEU A 192 -21.82 5.83 -12.10
CA LEU A 192 -21.25 4.90 -13.05
C LEU A 192 -21.97 5.01 -14.38
N ASP A 193 -21.23 4.95 -15.48
CA ASP A 193 -21.82 4.75 -16.80
C ASP A 193 -22.43 3.35 -16.89
N PHE A 194 -21.70 2.33 -16.43
CA PHE A 194 -22.15 0.94 -16.43
C PHE A 194 -21.76 0.20 -15.15
N VAL A 195 -22.61 -0.74 -14.76
CA VAL A 195 -22.22 -1.84 -13.87
C VAL A 195 -21.95 -3.09 -14.72
N ALA A 196 -20.82 -3.74 -14.49
CA ALA A 196 -20.44 -4.98 -15.16
C ALA A 196 -20.25 -6.10 -14.14
N GLY A 197 -20.49 -7.34 -14.54
CA GLY A 197 -20.41 -8.50 -13.65
C GLY A 197 -20.42 -9.80 -14.42
N ASP A 198 -19.95 -10.85 -13.76
CA ASP A 198 -19.93 -12.20 -14.32
C ASP A 198 -21.31 -12.88 -14.29
N GLU A 199 -21.34 -14.19 -14.58
CA GLU A 199 -22.59 -14.96 -14.66
C GLU A 199 -23.32 -15.06 -13.32
N VAL A 200 -22.62 -15.02 -12.18
CA VAL A 200 -23.24 -15.04 -10.85
C VAL A 200 -24.12 -13.81 -10.66
N TYR A 201 -23.60 -12.63 -11.03
CA TYR A 201 -24.34 -11.37 -10.92
C TYR A 201 -25.40 -11.25 -12.00
N GLY A 202 -25.09 -11.64 -13.24
CA GLY A 202 -26.07 -11.58 -14.33
C GLY A 202 -27.19 -12.60 -14.23
N ALA A 203 -27.03 -13.69 -13.48
CA ALA A 203 -28.13 -14.59 -13.13
C ALA A 203 -29.08 -14.01 -12.06
N CYS A 204 -28.62 -13.04 -11.25
CA CYS A 204 -29.40 -12.48 -10.15
C CYS A 204 -30.48 -11.50 -10.63
N THR A 205 -31.73 -11.95 -10.67
CA THR A 205 -32.88 -11.10 -11.07
C THR A 205 -33.08 -9.90 -10.14
N LYS A 206 -32.87 -10.06 -8.83
CA LYS A 206 -32.97 -8.95 -7.85
C LYS A 206 -31.97 -7.83 -8.14
N LEU A 207 -30.73 -8.18 -8.52
CA LEU A 207 -29.70 -7.21 -8.89
C LEU A 207 -30.08 -6.47 -10.18
N ARG A 208 -30.56 -7.18 -11.21
CA ARG A 208 -31.00 -6.55 -12.46
C ARG A 208 -32.16 -5.58 -12.24
N ALA A 209 -33.18 -6.00 -11.48
CA ALA A 209 -34.30 -5.16 -11.11
C ALA A 209 -33.86 -3.91 -10.33
N PHE A 210 -32.98 -4.06 -9.34
CA PHE A 210 -32.41 -2.93 -8.61
C PHE A 210 -31.68 -1.95 -9.54
N LEU A 211 -30.83 -2.43 -10.44
CA LEU A 211 -30.10 -1.57 -11.39
C LEU A 211 -31.06 -0.83 -12.33
N GLU A 212 -32.10 -1.50 -12.83
CA GLU A 212 -33.14 -0.91 -13.68
C GLU A 212 -33.96 0.15 -12.93
N GLU A 213 -34.37 -0.13 -11.68
CA GLU A 213 -35.06 0.83 -10.81
C GLU A 213 -34.20 2.09 -10.56
N GLN A 214 -32.88 1.94 -10.43
CA GLN A 214 -31.94 3.05 -10.28
C GLN A 214 -31.56 3.72 -11.60
N GLN A 215 -32.13 3.28 -12.74
CA GLN A 215 -31.73 3.72 -14.08
C GLN A 215 -30.21 3.61 -14.31
N GLN A 216 -29.58 2.61 -13.71
CA GLN A 216 -28.16 2.30 -13.88
C GLN A 216 -27.99 1.33 -15.05
N ALA A 217 -27.33 1.78 -16.13
CA ALA A 217 -26.99 0.89 -17.23
C ALA A 217 -26.08 -0.26 -16.75
N TYR A 218 -26.22 -1.43 -17.36
CA TYR A 218 -25.39 -2.58 -17.02
C TYR A 218 -25.03 -3.45 -18.22
N VAL A 219 -23.93 -4.19 -18.07
CA VAL A 219 -23.51 -5.27 -18.97
C VAL A 219 -23.11 -6.47 -18.11
N LEU A 220 -24.06 -7.38 -17.88
CA LEU A 220 -23.87 -8.53 -17.00
C LEU A 220 -23.78 -9.82 -17.83
N ARG A 221 -22.79 -10.67 -17.54
CA ARG A 221 -22.68 -11.97 -18.20
C ARG A 221 -23.85 -12.87 -17.84
N ILE A 222 -24.33 -13.65 -18.80
CA ILE A 222 -25.41 -14.60 -18.59
C ILE A 222 -25.09 -15.94 -19.25
N ARG A 223 -25.71 -17.00 -18.74
CA ARG A 223 -25.63 -18.34 -19.31
C ARG A 223 -26.21 -18.41 -20.71
N ALA A 224 -25.71 -19.33 -21.53
CA ALA A 224 -26.21 -19.57 -22.89
C ALA A 224 -27.68 -20.03 -22.93
N THR A 225 -28.17 -20.60 -21.83
CA THR A 225 -29.55 -21.08 -21.65
C THR A 225 -30.49 -20.00 -21.11
N PHE A 226 -30.01 -18.77 -20.87
CA PHE A 226 -30.85 -17.66 -20.47
C PHE A 226 -31.85 -17.35 -21.59
N THR A 227 -33.11 -17.14 -21.21
CA THR A 227 -34.22 -16.89 -22.14
C THR A 227 -34.51 -15.41 -22.23
N LEU A 228 -34.65 -14.90 -23.45
CA LEU A 228 -35.04 -13.53 -23.74
C LEU A 228 -36.22 -13.50 -24.72
N THR A 229 -37.07 -12.51 -24.55
CA THR A 229 -38.17 -12.22 -25.49
C THR A 229 -37.67 -11.23 -26.52
N LEU A 230 -37.84 -11.54 -27.80
CA LEU A 230 -37.52 -10.67 -28.93
C LEU A 230 -38.76 -9.88 -29.38
N GLY A 231 -38.55 -8.86 -30.23
CA GLY A 231 -39.64 -8.15 -30.90
C GLY A 231 -40.59 -9.13 -31.59
N GLY A 232 -41.90 -8.92 -31.42
CA GLY A 232 -42.94 -9.84 -31.88
C GLY A 232 -43.26 -11.00 -30.91
N GLY A 233 -42.74 -10.97 -29.67
CA GLY A 233 -43.13 -11.87 -28.59
C GLY A 233 -42.47 -13.26 -28.60
N THR A 234 -41.54 -13.52 -29.52
CA THR A 234 -40.84 -14.82 -29.56
C THR A 234 -39.86 -14.93 -28.41
N CYS A 235 -39.99 -15.97 -27.57
CA CYS A 235 -39.03 -16.28 -26.52
C CYS A 235 -37.99 -17.30 -27.01
N LEU A 236 -36.71 -17.00 -26.87
CA LEU A 236 -35.59 -17.86 -27.28
C LEU A 236 -34.50 -17.89 -26.21
N THR A 237 -33.75 -18.98 -26.14
CA THR A 237 -32.46 -18.97 -25.42
C THR A 237 -31.41 -18.16 -26.19
N CYS A 238 -30.37 -17.69 -25.52
CA CYS A 238 -29.26 -16.98 -26.17
C CYS A 238 -28.66 -17.77 -27.35
N THR A 239 -28.44 -19.07 -27.19
CA THR A 239 -27.94 -19.94 -28.27
C THR A 239 -28.92 -20.02 -29.44
N GLN A 240 -30.22 -20.17 -29.17
CA GLN A 240 -31.24 -20.18 -30.23
C GLN A 240 -31.30 -18.83 -30.97
N ALA A 241 -31.18 -17.71 -30.25
CA ALA A 241 -31.15 -16.38 -30.83
C ALA A 241 -29.97 -16.20 -31.80
N VAL A 242 -28.76 -16.65 -31.42
CA VAL A 242 -27.59 -16.65 -32.32
C VAL A 242 -27.85 -17.52 -33.55
N THR A 243 -28.30 -18.76 -33.36
CA THR A 243 -28.54 -19.71 -34.45
C THR A 243 -29.61 -19.20 -35.42
N LYS A 244 -30.63 -18.49 -34.94
CA LYS A 244 -31.70 -17.94 -35.79
C LYS A 244 -31.29 -16.64 -36.47
N HIS A 245 -30.62 -15.72 -35.77
CA HIS A 245 -30.46 -14.34 -36.23
C HIS A 245 -29.05 -13.95 -36.67
N LEU A 246 -27.99 -14.70 -36.29
CA LEU A 246 -26.59 -14.34 -36.51
C LEU A 246 -25.82 -15.33 -37.42
N ARG A 247 -26.53 -16.04 -38.31
CA ARG A 247 -25.93 -16.98 -39.28
C ARG A 247 -24.97 -16.31 -40.27
N GLN A 248 -25.22 -15.05 -40.64
CA GLN A 248 -24.44 -14.35 -41.67
C GLN A 248 -23.21 -13.67 -41.06
N LYS A 249 -22.02 -13.87 -41.65
CA LYS A 249 -20.75 -13.29 -41.18
C LYS A 249 -20.79 -11.76 -41.05
N ARG A 250 -21.48 -11.06 -41.95
CA ARG A 250 -21.61 -9.58 -41.95
C ARG A 250 -22.27 -8.98 -40.71
N LYS A 251 -22.94 -9.80 -39.88
CA LYS A 251 -23.56 -9.36 -38.63
C LYS A 251 -22.58 -9.31 -37.44
N TRP A 252 -21.35 -9.78 -37.65
CA TRP A 252 -20.30 -9.76 -36.66
C TRP A 252 -19.30 -8.64 -36.98
N THR A 253 -18.86 -7.92 -35.95
CA THR A 253 -17.82 -6.89 -36.07
C THR A 253 -16.63 -7.28 -35.21
N ILE A 254 -15.41 -7.19 -35.77
CA ILE A 254 -14.19 -7.42 -35.02
C ILE A 254 -13.84 -6.15 -34.25
N ARG A 255 -13.78 -6.26 -32.93
CA ARG A 255 -13.45 -5.15 -32.02
C ARG A 255 -12.71 -5.68 -30.80
N SER A 256 -11.83 -4.82 -30.30
CA SER A 256 -11.14 -5.00 -29.04
C SER A 256 -12.08 -4.82 -27.84
N ALA A 257 -11.90 -5.65 -26.83
CA ALA A 257 -12.47 -5.48 -25.50
C ALA A 257 -11.51 -4.72 -24.54
N GLY A 258 -10.51 -4.04 -25.09
CA GLY A 258 -9.40 -3.45 -24.35
C GLY A 258 -8.27 -4.44 -24.08
N ASP A 259 -7.22 -3.94 -23.46
CA ASP A 259 -6.00 -4.69 -23.18
C ASP A 259 -6.23 -5.78 -22.12
N GLY A 260 -5.43 -6.83 -22.19
CA GLY A 260 -5.30 -7.86 -21.17
C GLY A 260 -3.82 -8.21 -20.97
N SER A 261 -3.52 -9.13 -20.04
CA SER A 261 -2.14 -9.50 -19.69
C SER A 261 -1.33 -10.12 -20.84
N LYS A 262 -1.99 -10.58 -21.91
CA LYS A 262 -1.36 -11.15 -23.12
C LYS A 262 -1.55 -10.26 -24.36
N GLY A 263 -1.84 -8.97 -24.17
CA GLY A 263 -2.12 -8.01 -25.23
C GLY A 263 -3.62 -7.79 -25.50
N GLU A 264 -3.92 -7.20 -26.64
CA GLU A 264 -5.26 -6.71 -26.99
C GLU A 264 -6.28 -7.86 -27.11
N ARG A 265 -7.41 -7.74 -26.39
CA ARG A 265 -8.45 -8.78 -26.36
C ARG A 265 -9.44 -8.59 -27.50
N THR A 266 -9.05 -9.00 -28.70
CA THR A 266 -9.86 -8.83 -29.92
C THR A 266 -10.79 -10.01 -30.18
N TYR A 267 -12.10 -9.73 -30.26
CA TYR A 267 -13.15 -10.73 -30.48
C TYR A 267 -14.08 -10.34 -31.63
N ALA A 268 -14.87 -11.31 -32.10
CA ALA A 268 -16.02 -11.02 -32.95
C ALA A 268 -17.23 -10.71 -32.06
N TRP A 269 -17.89 -9.59 -32.32
CA TRP A 269 -19.02 -9.11 -31.53
C TRP A 269 -20.27 -8.97 -32.37
N ALA A 270 -21.42 -9.22 -31.76
CA ALA A 270 -22.73 -8.96 -32.31
C ALA A 270 -23.69 -8.57 -31.18
N TRP A 271 -24.81 -7.96 -31.53
CA TRP A 271 -25.88 -7.71 -30.58
C TRP A 271 -27.26 -7.96 -31.19
N ILE A 272 -28.23 -8.21 -30.33
CA ILE A 272 -29.64 -8.42 -30.69
C ILE A 272 -30.49 -7.58 -29.74
N ALA A 273 -31.36 -6.72 -30.29
CA ALA A 273 -32.37 -6.01 -29.51
C ALA A 273 -33.44 -6.98 -28.99
N THR A 274 -33.92 -6.76 -27.78
CA THR A 274 -34.98 -7.58 -27.18
C THR A 274 -36.37 -6.97 -27.48
N ALA A 275 -37.43 -7.52 -26.89
CA ALA A 275 -38.76 -6.93 -26.92
C ALA A 275 -38.82 -5.57 -26.20
N SER A 276 -37.90 -5.33 -25.25
CA SER A 276 -37.75 -4.04 -24.57
C SER A 276 -36.74 -3.17 -25.34
N PRO A 277 -37.06 -1.89 -25.61
CA PRO A 277 -36.15 -0.98 -26.31
C PRO A 277 -34.89 -0.64 -25.49
N ALA A 278 -34.95 -0.79 -24.16
CA ALA A 278 -33.82 -0.56 -23.26
C ALA A 278 -32.89 -1.78 -23.11
N HIS A 279 -33.27 -2.96 -23.64
CA HIS A 279 -32.58 -4.23 -23.35
C HIS A 279 -31.98 -4.87 -24.60
N TYR A 280 -30.76 -5.37 -24.44
CA TYR A 280 -29.96 -5.92 -25.53
C TYR A 280 -29.23 -7.19 -25.09
N LEU A 281 -29.13 -8.16 -25.99
CA LEU A 281 -28.22 -9.28 -25.87
C LEU A 281 -26.92 -8.92 -26.59
N LEU A 282 -25.81 -8.80 -25.87
CA LEU A 282 -24.47 -8.64 -26.44
C LEU A 282 -23.76 -9.99 -26.48
N ILE A 283 -23.26 -10.36 -27.65
CA ILE A 283 -22.62 -11.64 -27.92
C ILE A 283 -21.16 -11.41 -28.31
N ARG A 284 -20.28 -12.06 -27.57
CA ARG A 284 -18.86 -12.18 -27.87
C ARG A 284 -18.57 -13.56 -28.43
N LYS A 285 -17.80 -13.64 -29.50
CA LYS A 285 -17.34 -14.88 -30.11
C LYS A 285 -15.81 -14.89 -30.16
N HIS A 286 -15.21 -15.93 -29.59
CA HIS A 286 -13.77 -16.16 -29.69
C HIS A 286 -13.40 -16.42 -31.16
N ARG A 287 -12.36 -15.75 -31.67
CA ARG A 287 -12.02 -15.78 -33.10
C ARG A 287 -11.51 -17.15 -33.56
N THR A 288 -10.71 -17.81 -32.73
CA THR A 288 -10.12 -19.13 -33.03
C THR A 288 -11.04 -20.28 -32.65
N THR A 289 -11.41 -20.40 -31.37
CA THR A 289 -12.24 -21.51 -30.87
C THR A 289 -13.72 -21.42 -31.27
N GLY A 290 -14.21 -20.23 -31.64
CA GLY A 290 -15.62 -20.01 -31.93
C GLY A 290 -16.54 -19.98 -30.71
N GLU A 291 -15.98 -20.11 -29.49
CA GLU A 291 -16.72 -20.10 -28.23
C GLU A 291 -17.54 -18.81 -28.06
N LEU A 292 -18.78 -18.96 -27.60
CA LEU A 292 -19.72 -17.86 -27.41
C LEU A 292 -19.83 -17.46 -25.94
N ALA A 293 -19.90 -16.15 -25.74
CA ALA A 293 -20.08 -15.52 -24.45
C ALA A 293 -21.21 -14.47 -24.55
N PHE A 294 -22.17 -14.56 -23.64
CA PHE A 294 -23.38 -13.75 -23.65
C PHE A 294 -23.40 -12.75 -22.50
N HIS A 295 -23.94 -11.57 -22.78
CA HIS A 295 -24.19 -10.52 -21.80
C HIS A 295 -25.61 -9.98 -22.01
N TYR A 296 -26.34 -9.82 -20.90
CA TYR A 296 -27.60 -9.09 -20.89
C TYR A 296 -27.30 -7.64 -20.53
N CYS A 297 -27.77 -6.73 -21.37
CA CYS A 297 -27.48 -5.32 -21.25
C CYS A 297 -28.78 -4.55 -21.05
N PHE A 298 -28.76 -3.60 -20.13
CA PHE A 298 -29.78 -2.57 -19.98
C PHE A 298 -29.10 -1.21 -20.18
N VAL A 299 -29.71 -0.35 -20.99
CA VAL A 299 -29.27 1.04 -21.22
C VAL A 299 -30.50 1.93 -21.09
N PRO A 300 -30.54 2.84 -20.11
CA PRO A 300 -31.62 3.83 -19.97
C PRO A 300 -31.73 4.71 -21.21
N ASP A 301 -32.93 5.20 -21.49
CA ASP A 301 -33.23 6.01 -22.68
C ASP A 301 -32.40 7.31 -22.77
N GLU A 302 -31.94 7.83 -21.63
CA GLU A 302 -31.11 9.02 -21.54
C GLU A 302 -29.64 8.80 -21.97
N GLN A 303 -29.21 7.55 -22.12
CA GLN A 303 -27.84 7.21 -22.49
C GLN A 303 -27.73 6.74 -23.95
N PRO A 304 -26.69 7.17 -24.69
CA PRO A 304 -26.49 6.70 -26.05
C PRO A 304 -26.11 5.22 -26.07
N VAL A 305 -26.92 4.41 -26.75
CA VAL A 305 -26.66 2.98 -26.93
C VAL A 305 -25.90 2.72 -28.23
N THR A 306 -24.63 2.31 -28.11
CA THR A 306 -23.82 1.91 -29.26
C THR A 306 -23.08 0.62 -28.98
N LEU A 307 -22.88 -0.20 -30.01
CA LEU A 307 -22.14 -1.44 -29.90
C LEU A 307 -20.71 -1.22 -29.32
N PRO A 308 -19.91 -0.22 -29.76
CA PRO A 308 -18.61 0.06 -29.15
C PRO A 308 -18.67 0.41 -27.66
N ARG A 309 -19.69 1.17 -27.21
CA ARG A 309 -19.85 1.54 -25.79
C ARG A 309 -20.15 0.31 -24.92
N LEU A 310 -21.01 -0.60 -25.38
CA LEU A 310 -21.29 -1.87 -24.70
C LEU A 310 -20.07 -2.81 -24.67
N ILE A 311 -19.33 -2.90 -25.77
CA ILE A 311 -18.09 -3.70 -25.83
C ILE A 311 -17.05 -3.13 -24.85
N SER A 312 -16.90 -1.80 -24.79
CA SER A 312 -15.99 -1.15 -23.87
C SER A 312 -16.39 -1.42 -22.42
N ALA A 313 -17.67 -1.29 -22.08
CA ALA A 313 -18.18 -1.61 -20.75
C ALA A 313 -17.95 -3.08 -20.35
N ALA A 314 -18.20 -4.03 -21.27
CA ALA A 314 -17.91 -5.45 -21.05
C ALA A 314 -16.41 -5.71 -20.83
N GLY A 315 -15.57 -5.03 -21.61
CA GLY A 315 -14.11 -5.12 -21.57
C GLY A 315 -13.50 -4.61 -20.26
N LEU A 316 -14.06 -3.53 -19.74
CA LEU A 316 -13.68 -2.87 -18.48
C LEU A 316 -14.15 -3.60 -17.22
N ARG A 317 -14.73 -4.82 -17.34
CA ARG A 317 -14.90 -5.72 -16.19
C ARG A 317 -13.57 -6.31 -15.74
N TRP A 318 -12.72 -6.73 -16.68
CA TRP A 318 -11.48 -7.46 -16.42
C TRP A 318 -10.51 -6.82 -15.42
N PRO A 319 -10.35 -5.48 -15.35
CA PRO A 319 -9.45 -4.87 -14.37
C PRO A 319 -9.77 -5.20 -12.90
N VAL A 320 -10.97 -5.70 -12.58
CA VAL A 320 -11.25 -6.24 -11.23
C VAL A 320 -10.38 -7.45 -10.88
N GLU A 321 -10.09 -8.30 -11.87
CA GLU A 321 -9.23 -9.48 -11.67
C GLU A 321 -7.79 -9.05 -11.40
N GLU A 322 -7.32 -8.03 -12.12
CA GLU A 322 -6.01 -7.41 -11.89
C GLU A 322 -5.94 -6.75 -10.50
N SER A 323 -7.01 -6.07 -10.07
CA SER A 323 -7.14 -5.56 -8.70
C SER A 323 -7.04 -6.67 -7.64
N PHE A 324 -7.59 -7.86 -7.91
CA PHE A 324 -7.45 -9.01 -7.01
C PHE A 324 -6.04 -9.59 -7.02
N GLU A 325 -5.40 -9.69 -8.17
CA GLU A 325 -4.01 -10.13 -8.31
C GLU A 325 -3.08 -9.21 -7.50
N PHE A 326 -3.14 -7.90 -7.74
CA PHE A 326 -2.39 -6.93 -6.94
C PHE A 326 -2.76 -7.02 -5.46
N GLY A 327 -4.05 -7.10 -5.15
CA GLY A 327 -4.54 -7.23 -3.78
C GLY A 327 -3.88 -8.39 -3.04
N LYS A 328 -3.82 -9.57 -3.66
CA LYS A 328 -3.25 -10.78 -3.05
C LYS A 328 -1.72 -10.76 -3.02
N ASP A 329 -1.11 -10.54 -4.17
CA ASP A 329 0.33 -10.73 -4.35
C ASP A 329 1.14 -9.60 -3.71
N LEU A 330 0.62 -8.37 -3.76
CA LEU A 330 1.35 -7.18 -3.30
C LEU A 330 0.90 -6.69 -1.93
N PHE A 331 -0.40 -6.77 -1.62
CA PHE A 331 -0.98 -6.15 -0.42
C PHE A 331 -1.56 -7.15 0.58
N GLY A 332 -1.53 -8.46 0.29
CA GLY A 332 -1.93 -9.51 1.22
C GLY A 332 -3.44 -9.67 1.45
N LEU A 333 -4.29 -9.38 0.46
CA LEU A 333 -5.75 -9.50 0.53
C LEU A 333 -6.23 -10.90 0.99
N ASP A 334 -5.46 -11.94 0.68
CA ASP A 334 -5.71 -13.33 1.06
C ASP A 334 -4.77 -13.84 2.16
N GLN A 335 -4.10 -12.94 2.88
CA GLN A 335 -3.12 -13.30 3.93
C GLN A 335 -3.61 -13.02 5.34
N ALA A 336 -4.87 -12.58 5.50
CA ALA A 336 -5.52 -12.39 6.79
C ALA A 336 -5.48 -13.67 7.65
N GLN A 337 -4.83 -13.65 8.81
CA GLN A 337 -4.83 -14.77 9.78
C GLN A 337 -5.92 -14.65 10.85
N VAL A 338 -6.77 -13.64 10.75
CA VAL A 338 -7.90 -13.40 11.65
C VAL A 338 -9.07 -14.34 11.35
N ARG A 339 -9.92 -14.55 12.37
CA ARG A 339 -11.04 -15.50 12.34
C ARG A 339 -12.42 -14.85 12.44
N LEU A 340 -12.50 -13.69 13.10
CA LEU A 340 -13.76 -13.01 13.36
C LEU A 340 -14.24 -12.23 12.14
N TYR A 341 -15.55 -12.19 11.93
CA TYR A 341 -16.20 -11.46 10.84
C TYR A 341 -15.69 -10.02 10.74
N GLU A 342 -15.72 -9.29 11.85
CA GLU A 342 -15.30 -7.89 11.87
C GLU A 342 -13.80 -7.73 11.63
N ALA A 343 -12.98 -8.65 12.13
CA ALA A 343 -11.54 -8.61 11.92
C ALA A 343 -11.16 -8.83 10.45
N ILE A 344 -11.86 -9.73 9.75
CA ILE A 344 -11.69 -9.95 8.31
C ILE A 344 -12.04 -8.66 7.55
N ARG A 345 -13.21 -8.07 7.83
CA ARG A 345 -13.64 -6.81 7.22
C ARG A 345 -12.60 -5.70 7.40
N ARG A 346 -12.09 -5.54 8.62
CA ARG A 346 -11.08 -4.53 8.96
C ARG A 346 -9.78 -4.72 8.21
N HIS A 347 -9.28 -5.95 8.13
CA HIS A 347 -8.10 -6.25 7.31
C HIS A 347 -8.36 -5.90 5.83
N THR A 348 -9.50 -6.30 5.28
CA THR A 348 -9.87 -6.00 3.90
C THR A 348 -9.93 -4.48 3.62
N VAL A 349 -10.48 -3.67 4.54
CA VAL A 349 -10.49 -2.20 4.41
C VAL A 349 -9.07 -1.63 4.39
N LEU A 350 -8.18 -2.11 5.26
CA LEU A 350 -6.78 -1.63 5.31
C LEU A 350 -5.99 -2.03 4.05
N VAL A 351 -6.22 -3.24 3.52
CA VAL A 351 -5.67 -3.68 2.22
C VAL A 351 -6.18 -2.82 1.08
N MET A 352 -7.48 -2.55 1.03
CA MET A 352 -8.07 -1.68 0.00
C MET A 352 -7.55 -0.25 0.12
N ALA A 353 -7.26 0.24 1.33
CA ALA A 353 -6.62 1.55 1.52
C ALA A 353 -5.18 1.57 0.95
N ALA A 354 -4.36 0.56 1.25
CA ALA A 354 -3.01 0.43 0.69
C ALA A 354 -3.03 0.37 -0.85
N LEU A 355 -3.90 -0.48 -1.41
CA LEU A 355 -4.11 -0.59 -2.85
C LEU A 355 -4.57 0.75 -3.46
N ALA A 356 -5.50 1.46 -2.82
CA ALA A 356 -6.00 2.76 -3.30
C ALA A 356 -4.91 3.84 -3.34
N ILE A 357 -3.98 3.87 -2.38
CA ILE A 357 -2.84 4.81 -2.38
C ILE A 357 -1.95 4.57 -3.61
N CYS A 358 -1.61 3.31 -3.88
CA CYS A 358 -0.78 2.93 -5.03
C CYS A 358 -1.51 3.14 -6.36
N ALA A 359 -2.81 2.79 -6.44
CA ALA A 359 -3.64 2.99 -7.63
C ALA A 359 -3.81 4.47 -7.98
N ALA A 360 -4.11 5.32 -6.97
CA ALA A 360 -4.15 6.77 -7.14
C ALA A 360 -2.79 7.32 -7.61
N GLY A 361 -1.71 6.70 -7.14
CA GLY A 361 -0.37 7.03 -7.53
C GLY A 361 -0.07 6.72 -9.00
N ALA A 362 -0.36 5.50 -9.41
CA ALA A 362 -0.17 5.02 -10.77
C ALA A 362 -1.01 5.86 -11.75
N ALA A 363 -2.26 6.15 -11.40
CA ALA A 363 -3.15 6.99 -12.20
C ALA A 363 -2.60 8.42 -12.38
N ALA A 364 -2.06 9.03 -11.32
CA ALA A 364 -1.46 10.37 -11.40
C ALA A 364 -0.16 10.39 -12.22
N ALA A 365 0.63 9.31 -12.17
CA ALA A 365 1.88 9.17 -12.91
C ALA A 365 1.67 8.85 -14.39
N ARG A 366 0.60 8.14 -14.73
CA ARG A 366 0.36 7.58 -16.07
C ARG A 366 0.64 8.58 -17.19
N ARG A 367 0.04 9.78 -17.16
CA ARG A 367 0.23 10.78 -18.23
C ARG A 367 1.62 11.41 -18.30
N ARG A 368 2.44 11.26 -17.26
CA ARG A 368 3.80 11.83 -17.20
C ARG A 368 4.86 10.83 -17.64
N THR A 369 4.56 9.54 -17.60
CA THR A 369 5.53 8.45 -17.85
C THR A 369 5.12 7.51 -18.97
N ASP A 370 3.91 7.64 -19.53
CA ASP A 370 3.43 6.86 -20.68
C ASP A 370 4.05 7.41 -21.99
N THR A 371 5.36 7.26 -22.11
CA THR A 371 6.13 7.52 -23.33
C THR A 371 6.36 6.24 -24.13
N GLN A 372 5.66 5.16 -23.77
CA GLN A 372 5.82 3.88 -24.45
C GLN A 372 5.51 4.03 -25.94
N ALA A 373 6.36 3.43 -26.75
CA ALA A 373 6.10 3.37 -28.17
C ALA A 373 4.77 2.62 -28.42
N PRO A 374 3.96 3.08 -29.40
CA PRO A 374 2.70 2.43 -29.70
C PRO A 374 2.92 0.95 -30.08
N PRO A 375 1.98 0.05 -29.73
CA PRO A 375 2.13 -1.35 -30.05
C PRO A 375 2.26 -1.57 -31.57
N PRO A 376 3.00 -2.61 -32.00
CA PRO A 376 3.19 -2.88 -33.41
C PRO A 376 1.85 -3.16 -34.09
N THR A 377 1.65 -2.55 -35.25
CA THR A 377 0.43 -2.66 -36.06
C THR A 377 0.53 -3.77 -37.12
N SER A 378 1.72 -4.36 -37.30
CA SER A 378 1.95 -5.53 -38.16
C SER A 378 2.98 -6.48 -37.54
N PRO A 379 2.98 -7.78 -37.92
CA PRO A 379 3.94 -8.77 -37.40
C PRO A 379 5.40 -8.48 -37.75
N ASP A 380 5.64 -7.78 -38.86
CA ASP A 380 6.96 -7.48 -39.40
C ASP A 380 7.47 -6.08 -39.00
N GLN A 381 6.70 -5.35 -38.17
CA GLN A 381 7.10 -4.04 -37.69
C GLN A 381 8.30 -4.18 -36.74
N ALA A 382 9.44 -3.60 -37.12
CA ALA A 382 10.64 -3.59 -36.29
C ALA A 382 10.36 -2.92 -34.94
N SER A 383 10.99 -3.44 -33.88
CA SER A 383 10.92 -2.81 -32.57
C SER A 383 11.45 -1.38 -32.64
N PRO A 384 10.76 -0.41 -32.01
CA PRO A 384 11.24 0.96 -31.96
C PRO A 384 12.60 1.04 -31.25
N GLU A 385 13.49 1.92 -31.72
CA GLU A 385 14.84 2.09 -31.15
C GLU A 385 14.80 2.54 -29.69
N ASP A 386 13.81 3.34 -29.31
CA ASP A 386 13.50 3.71 -27.94
C ASP A 386 12.12 3.14 -27.56
N PRO A 387 12.06 2.13 -26.67
CA PRO A 387 10.79 1.57 -26.22
C PRO A 387 10.00 2.51 -25.28
N GLY A 388 10.59 3.62 -24.84
CA GLY A 388 10.03 4.55 -23.87
C GLY A 388 10.24 4.09 -22.43
N MET A 389 9.71 4.87 -21.48
CA MET A 389 9.81 4.57 -20.05
C MET A 389 8.83 3.48 -19.64
N ILE A 390 9.22 2.69 -18.63
CA ILE A 390 8.30 1.74 -18.00
C ILE A 390 7.18 2.55 -17.31
N PRO A 391 5.89 2.25 -17.60
CA PRO A 391 4.77 2.99 -17.05
C PRO A 391 4.64 2.68 -15.57
N LEU A 392 4.62 3.70 -14.72
CA LEU A 392 4.50 3.53 -13.26
C LEU A 392 3.20 2.83 -12.85
N THR A 393 3.23 1.50 -12.82
CA THR A 393 2.14 0.61 -12.44
C THR A 393 1.89 0.65 -10.92
N ILE A 394 0.81 0.00 -10.45
CA ILE A 394 0.56 -0.16 -9.00
C ILE A 394 1.76 -0.82 -8.31
N ALA A 395 2.35 -1.84 -8.93
CA ALA A 395 3.52 -2.54 -8.42
C ALA A 395 4.76 -1.63 -8.34
N GLU A 396 5.03 -0.86 -9.40
CA GLU A 396 6.17 0.06 -9.42
C GLU A 396 6.00 1.21 -8.43
N ILE A 397 4.80 1.76 -8.30
CA ILE A 397 4.50 2.75 -7.28
C ILE A 397 4.72 2.18 -5.88
N LYS A 398 4.29 0.95 -5.61
CA LYS A 398 4.60 0.26 -4.35
C LYS A 398 6.10 0.14 -4.13
N ASN A 399 6.86 -0.32 -5.13
CA ASN A 399 8.31 -0.47 -5.02
C ASN A 399 9.01 0.88 -4.76
N LEU A 400 8.56 1.96 -5.40
CA LEU A 400 9.05 3.31 -5.14
C LEU A 400 8.72 3.79 -3.72
N VAL A 401 7.50 3.50 -3.23
CA VAL A 401 7.14 3.76 -1.82
C VAL A 401 8.11 3.01 -0.91
N ASN A 402 8.42 1.76 -1.20
CA ASN A 402 9.31 0.97 -0.36
C ASN A 402 10.73 1.50 -0.37
N ALA A 403 11.29 1.80 -1.54
CA ALA A 403 12.62 2.40 -1.66
C ALA A 403 12.75 3.76 -0.93
N THR A 404 11.65 4.52 -0.82
CA THR A 404 11.65 5.85 -0.19
C THR A 404 11.18 5.83 1.27
N THR A 405 10.64 4.71 1.75
CA THR A 405 10.15 4.55 3.13
C THR A 405 10.83 3.41 3.87
N THR A 406 11.83 2.76 3.27
CA THR A 406 12.70 1.79 3.92
C THR A 406 13.31 2.44 5.15
N ARG A 407 12.73 2.14 6.31
CA ARG A 407 13.51 2.11 7.53
C ARG A 407 14.65 1.13 7.27
N THR A 408 15.84 1.56 7.63
CA THR A 408 17.09 0.80 7.73
C THR A 408 16.81 -0.69 8.02
N PRO A 409 17.50 -1.64 7.34
CA PRO A 409 17.08 -3.03 7.21
C PRO A 409 16.53 -3.63 8.50
N SER A 410 15.37 -4.29 8.41
CA SER A 410 14.88 -5.18 9.46
C SER A 410 16.02 -6.11 9.87
N LEU A 411 16.18 -6.34 11.18
CA LEU A 411 17.27 -7.15 11.75
C LEU A 411 17.53 -8.44 10.96
N GLY A 412 16.49 -9.12 10.47
CA GLY A 412 16.60 -10.29 9.61
C GLY A 412 17.48 -10.09 8.35
N HIS A 413 17.28 -9.00 7.60
CA HIS A 413 18.08 -8.71 6.40
C HIS A 413 19.54 -8.38 6.75
N ALA A 414 19.77 -7.66 7.85
CA ALA A 414 21.13 -7.35 8.30
C ALA A 414 21.86 -8.63 8.75
N THR A 415 21.16 -9.54 9.42
CA THR A 415 21.69 -10.85 9.82
C THR A 415 21.97 -11.74 8.61
N GLU A 416 21.06 -11.82 7.63
CA GLU A 416 21.29 -12.58 6.40
C GLU A 416 22.50 -12.06 5.63
N MET A 417 22.63 -10.73 5.50
CA MET A 417 23.79 -10.12 4.85
C MET A 417 25.09 -10.44 5.61
N LEU A 418 25.06 -10.41 6.95
CA LEU A 418 26.21 -10.83 7.76
C LEU A 418 26.53 -12.32 7.56
N GLU A 419 25.53 -13.20 7.50
CA GLU A 419 25.74 -14.62 7.18
C GLU A 419 26.39 -14.82 5.81
N HIS A 420 25.93 -14.09 4.80
CA HIS A 420 26.54 -14.14 3.47
C HIS A 420 27.99 -13.61 3.48
N ALA A 421 28.26 -12.53 4.20
CA ALA A 421 29.62 -12.01 4.37
C ALA A 421 30.53 -12.98 5.13
N LEU A 422 30.01 -13.67 6.15
CA LEU A 422 30.75 -14.72 6.86
C LEU A 422 31.08 -15.90 5.95
N ARG A 423 30.23 -16.21 4.96
CA ARG A 423 30.52 -17.24 3.94
C ARG A 423 31.53 -16.79 2.89
N SER A 424 31.66 -15.48 2.62
CA SER A 424 32.63 -14.96 1.65
C SER A 424 34.05 -14.83 2.23
N ASP A 425 34.18 -14.82 3.56
CA ASP A 425 35.43 -14.63 4.31
C ASP A 425 36.16 -13.31 3.97
N VAL A 426 35.40 -12.30 3.51
CA VAL A 426 35.93 -10.98 3.17
C VAL A 426 35.80 -10.06 4.39
N THR A 427 36.90 -9.84 5.11
CA THR A 427 36.94 -9.08 6.38
C THR A 427 36.19 -7.73 6.34
N PRO A 428 36.36 -6.85 5.33
CA PRO A 428 35.58 -5.61 5.26
C PRO A 428 34.06 -5.83 5.13
N GLN A 429 33.63 -6.87 4.41
CA GLN A 429 32.20 -7.18 4.25
C GLN A 429 31.60 -7.67 5.57
N ILE A 430 32.35 -8.48 6.32
CA ILE A 430 31.92 -8.99 7.63
C ILE A 430 31.83 -7.82 8.63
N ALA A 431 32.81 -6.92 8.63
CA ALA A 431 32.81 -5.73 9.50
C ALA A 431 31.60 -4.82 9.22
N TRP A 432 31.30 -4.56 7.94
CA TRP A 432 30.10 -3.82 7.55
C TRP A 432 28.80 -4.58 7.90
N GLY A 433 28.76 -5.90 7.77
CA GLY A 433 27.65 -6.73 8.21
C GLY A 433 27.34 -6.53 9.70
N HIS A 434 28.37 -6.59 10.55
CA HIS A 434 28.26 -6.32 11.99
C HIS A 434 27.79 -4.89 12.30
N PHE A 435 28.29 -3.89 11.57
CA PHE A 435 27.85 -2.50 11.71
C PHE A 435 26.35 -2.34 11.40
N PHE A 436 25.87 -2.97 10.32
CA PHE A 436 24.47 -2.88 9.93
C PHE A 436 23.53 -3.63 10.87
N VAL A 437 23.96 -4.77 11.41
CA VAL A 437 23.25 -5.49 12.48
C VAL A 437 23.14 -4.61 13.73
N ALA A 438 24.22 -3.95 14.13
CA ALA A 438 24.22 -3.05 15.29
C ALA A 438 23.22 -1.89 15.11
N ARG A 439 23.21 -1.28 13.92
CA ARG A 439 22.27 -0.21 13.58
C ARG A 439 20.82 -0.68 13.63
N ALA A 440 20.52 -1.90 13.17
CA ALA A 440 19.19 -2.47 13.25
C ALA A 440 18.78 -2.75 14.72
N LEU A 441 19.71 -3.28 15.53
CA LEU A 441 19.48 -3.56 16.95
C LEU A 441 19.24 -2.28 17.76
N LEU A 442 19.98 -1.21 17.48
CA LEU A 442 19.79 0.12 18.09
C LEU A 442 18.37 0.63 17.83
N GLN A 443 17.88 0.53 16.60
CA GLN A 443 16.52 0.96 16.24
C GLN A 443 15.42 0.11 16.92
N LEU A 444 15.72 -1.15 17.22
CA LEU A 444 14.84 -2.05 17.96
C LEU A 444 14.94 -1.88 19.49
N GLY A 445 15.81 -1.01 19.99
CA GLY A 445 16.04 -0.82 21.43
C GLY A 445 16.78 -1.99 22.09
N ARG A 446 17.41 -2.88 21.31
CA ARG A 446 18.25 -3.99 21.83
C ARG A 446 19.69 -3.53 22.02
N LEU A 447 19.87 -2.66 23.01
CA LEU A 447 21.06 -1.81 23.12
C LEU A 447 22.34 -2.60 23.42
N ASP A 448 22.30 -3.59 24.31
CA ASP A 448 23.49 -4.39 24.63
C ASP A 448 23.97 -5.23 23.43
N ASP A 449 23.03 -5.84 22.70
CA ASP A 449 23.34 -6.57 21.47
C ASP A 449 23.92 -5.65 20.39
N ALA A 450 23.40 -4.41 20.31
CA ALA A 450 23.90 -3.40 19.39
C ALA A 450 25.36 -3.02 19.71
N VAL A 451 25.69 -2.81 20.99
CA VAL A 451 27.05 -2.55 21.47
C VAL A 451 27.99 -3.70 21.09
N VAL A 452 27.61 -4.94 21.38
CA VAL A 452 28.44 -6.12 21.03
C VAL A 452 28.70 -6.18 19.52
N SER A 453 27.68 -5.97 18.69
CA SER A 453 27.83 -6.06 17.24
C SER A 453 28.70 -4.93 16.68
N VAL A 454 28.52 -3.69 17.14
CA VAL A 454 29.34 -2.56 16.64
C VAL A 454 30.78 -2.62 17.16
N SER A 455 31.02 -3.12 18.37
CA SER A 455 32.39 -3.34 18.88
C SER A 455 33.17 -4.32 18.00
N ARG A 456 32.54 -5.40 17.55
CA ARG A 456 33.15 -6.33 16.58
C ARG A 456 33.48 -5.65 15.26
N ALA A 457 32.56 -4.84 14.73
CA ALA A 457 32.83 -4.07 13.52
C ALA A 457 34.03 -3.14 13.70
N ALA A 458 34.10 -2.43 14.83
CA ALA A 458 35.19 -1.50 15.15
C ALA A 458 36.55 -2.22 15.23
N GLU A 459 36.64 -3.36 15.93
CA GLU A 459 37.85 -4.17 16.01
C GLU A 459 38.34 -4.61 14.61
N MET A 460 37.41 -5.03 13.74
CA MET A 460 37.74 -5.48 12.40
C MET A 460 38.22 -4.34 11.50
N PHE A 461 37.58 -3.17 11.54
CA PHE A 461 38.02 -2.00 10.78
C PHE A 461 39.38 -1.48 11.27
N LYS A 462 39.63 -1.53 12.59
CA LYS A 462 40.94 -1.23 13.17
C LYS A 462 42.01 -2.19 12.65
N ALA A 463 41.73 -3.49 12.67
CA ALA A 463 42.66 -4.52 12.18
C ALA A 463 42.94 -4.38 10.67
N SER A 464 41.96 -3.96 9.88
CA SER A 464 42.14 -3.71 8.44
C SER A 464 42.75 -2.34 8.10
N SER A 465 43.07 -1.52 9.10
CA SER A 465 43.57 -0.15 8.92
C SER A 465 42.63 0.74 8.09
N ASP A 466 41.31 0.46 8.13
CA ASP A 466 40.30 1.31 7.49
C ASP A 466 39.85 2.38 8.49
N ILE A 467 40.63 3.46 8.56
CA ILE A 467 40.48 4.49 9.59
C ILE A 467 39.13 5.21 9.49
N LEU A 468 38.59 5.39 8.27
CA LEU A 468 37.28 6.02 8.07
C LEU A 468 36.16 5.13 8.60
N ALA A 469 36.14 3.86 8.20
CA ALA A 469 35.13 2.92 8.68
C ALA A 469 35.27 2.68 10.20
N TYR A 470 36.50 2.72 10.73
CA TYR A 470 36.74 2.66 12.17
C TYR A 470 36.13 3.85 12.92
N CYS A 471 36.33 5.08 12.43
CA CYS A 471 35.69 6.28 13.00
C CYS A 471 34.17 6.20 12.97
N GLN A 472 33.58 5.66 11.89
CA GLN A 472 32.14 5.45 11.79
C GLN A 472 31.64 4.43 12.82
N ALA A 473 32.38 3.33 13.01
CA ALA A 473 32.06 2.32 14.02
C ALA A 473 32.19 2.88 15.45
N LEU A 474 33.19 3.70 15.74
CA LEU A 474 33.33 4.40 17.03
C LEU A 474 32.16 5.34 17.30
N GLY A 475 31.73 6.12 16.31
CA GLY A 475 30.56 7.00 16.43
C GLY A 475 29.26 6.23 16.73
N MET A 476 29.04 5.11 16.03
CA MET A 476 27.89 4.21 16.27
C MET A 476 27.99 3.52 17.65
N ALA A 477 29.19 3.11 18.07
CA ALA A 477 29.41 2.54 19.41
C ALA A 477 29.10 3.56 20.51
N GLY A 478 29.57 4.80 20.35
CA GLY A 478 29.24 5.91 21.24
C GLY A 478 27.73 6.16 21.32
N GLU A 479 27.02 6.09 20.20
CA GLU A 479 25.57 6.23 20.17
C GLU A 479 24.87 5.08 20.93
N CYS A 480 25.22 3.83 20.63
CA CYS A 480 24.68 2.65 21.30
C CYS A 480 24.91 2.68 22.82
N LEU A 481 26.15 2.97 23.25
CA LEU A 481 26.53 3.08 24.67
C LEU A 481 25.78 4.22 25.36
N ARG A 482 25.63 5.37 24.72
CA ARG A 482 24.89 6.52 25.27
C ARG A 482 23.42 6.16 25.47
N HIS A 483 22.79 5.52 24.49
CA HIS A 483 21.40 5.05 24.61
C HIS A 483 21.25 3.98 25.70
N ALA A 484 22.27 3.15 25.93
CA ALA A 484 22.31 2.17 27.01
C ALA A 484 22.57 2.77 28.41
N GLY A 485 22.73 4.09 28.53
CA GLY A 485 23.06 4.75 29.80
C GLY A 485 24.54 4.68 30.19
N ARG A 486 25.40 4.09 29.36
CA ARG A 486 26.84 3.89 29.60
C ARG A 486 27.65 5.11 29.12
N HIS A 487 27.35 6.28 29.70
CA HIS A 487 27.82 7.58 29.19
C HIS A 487 29.34 7.77 29.27
N ALA A 488 30.01 7.24 30.29
CA ALA A 488 31.47 7.30 30.40
C ALA A 488 32.15 6.50 29.28
N GLU A 489 31.67 5.29 29.02
CA GLU A 489 32.21 4.45 27.94
C GLU A 489 31.91 5.02 26.56
N ALA A 490 30.74 5.67 26.40
CA ALA A 490 30.40 6.40 25.17
C ALA A 490 31.36 7.57 24.94
N LEU A 491 31.67 8.34 25.99
CA LEU A 491 32.64 9.43 25.94
C LEU A 491 34.01 8.93 25.49
N ASP A 492 34.50 7.81 26.04
CA ASP A 492 35.79 7.25 25.63
C ASP A 492 35.84 6.91 24.13
N ARG A 493 34.75 6.41 23.55
CA ARG A 493 34.68 6.13 22.09
C ARG A 493 34.74 7.40 21.26
N TYR A 494 34.05 8.45 21.69
CA TYR A 494 34.07 9.74 20.99
C TYR A 494 35.41 10.46 21.14
N LEU A 495 36.09 10.34 22.29
CA LEU A 495 37.44 10.87 22.47
C LEU A 495 38.45 10.11 21.60
N GLU A 496 38.37 8.78 21.53
CA GLU A 496 39.20 7.99 20.61
C GLU A 496 38.96 8.40 19.14
N MET A 497 37.69 8.62 18.76
CA MET A 497 37.34 9.14 17.44
C MET A 497 37.88 10.56 17.21
N CYS A 498 37.94 11.41 18.25
CA CYS A 498 38.58 12.71 18.18
C CYS A 498 40.09 12.57 17.96
N ASP A 499 40.81 11.76 18.73
CA ASP A 499 42.25 11.62 18.55
C ASP A 499 42.60 11.21 17.11
N LEU A 500 41.89 10.23 16.56
CA LEU A 500 42.07 9.74 15.19
C LEU A 500 41.76 10.81 14.13
N ALA A 501 40.66 11.55 14.29
CA ALA A 501 40.27 12.56 13.31
C ALA A 501 41.23 13.77 13.30
N TRP A 502 42.05 13.96 14.34
CA TRP A 502 43.06 15.02 14.42
C TRP A 502 44.45 14.56 13.98
N SER A 503 44.78 13.27 14.06
CA SER A 503 46.12 12.74 13.76
C SER A 503 46.25 11.92 12.46
N GLU A 504 45.21 11.19 12.06
CA GLU A 504 45.37 10.02 11.17
C GLU A 504 44.45 10.02 9.93
N VAL A 505 43.63 11.05 9.75
CA VAL A 505 42.60 11.11 8.70
C VAL A 505 42.89 12.22 7.67
N LYS A 506 42.60 11.96 6.39
CA LYS A 506 42.73 12.97 5.31
C LYS A 506 41.91 14.23 5.64
N PRO A 507 42.39 15.46 5.31
CA PRO A 507 41.72 16.70 5.68
C PRO A 507 40.25 16.80 5.28
N SER A 508 39.86 16.29 4.12
CA SER A 508 38.47 16.29 3.65
C SER A 508 37.53 15.40 4.47
N ILE A 509 38.06 14.31 5.02
CA ILE A 509 37.31 13.37 5.87
C ILE A 509 37.32 13.86 7.32
N ALA A 510 38.44 14.41 7.77
CA ALA A 510 38.56 15.05 9.07
C ALA A 510 37.54 16.19 9.23
N ALA A 511 37.35 17.01 8.19
CA ALA A 511 36.36 18.09 8.19
C ALA A 511 34.94 17.60 8.57
N LEU A 512 34.53 16.40 8.14
CA LEU A 512 33.23 15.81 8.48
C LEU A 512 33.23 15.03 9.80
N THR A 513 34.37 14.43 10.17
CA THR A 513 34.46 13.49 11.31
C THR A 513 34.63 14.22 12.63
N ARG A 514 35.46 15.28 12.65
CA ARG A 514 35.77 16.11 13.83
C ARG A 514 34.53 16.71 14.51
N PRO A 515 33.64 17.43 13.80
CA PRO A 515 32.49 18.05 14.46
C PRO A 515 31.52 17.01 15.02
N ASN A 516 31.36 15.86 14.36
CA ASN A 516 30.52 14.77 14.85
C ASN A 516 31.09 14.10 16.10
N ALA A 517 32.41 13.93 16.18
CA ALA A 517 33.08 13.36 17.34
C ALA A 517 32.95 14.28 18.58
N LEU A 518 33.20 15.59 18.40
CA LEU A 518 33.04 16.60 19.45
C LEU A 518 31.59 16.74 19.91
N ALA A 519 30.63 16.72 18.99
CA ALA A 519 29.21 16.74 19.33
C ALA A 519 28.81 15.53 20.18
N GLY A 520 29.26 14.33 19.81
CA GLY A 520 29.05 13.11 20.57
C GLY A 520 29.68 13.16 21.96
N ALA A 521 30.92 13.65 22.05
CA ALA A 521 31.61 13.85 23.33
C ALA A 521 30.89 14.88 24.21
N GLY A 522 30.48 16.02 23.65
CA GLY A 522 29.73 17.07 24.34
C GLY A 522 28.41 16.57 24.94
N LEU A 523 27.68 15.72 24.20
CA LEU A 523 26.47 15.06 24.71
C LEU A 523 26.77 14.16 25.91
N CYS A 524 27.83 13.35 25.82
CA CYS A 524 28.21 12.45 26.91
C CYS A 524 28.69 13.23 28.14
N LEU A 525 29.51 14.28 27.95
CA LEU A 525 29.97 15.17 29.03
C LEU A 525 28.80 15.86 29.73
N SER A 526 27.80 16.33 28.98
CA SER A 526 26.57 16.92 29.52
C SER A 526 25.80 15.92 30.40
N LEU A 527 25.59 14.69 29.90
CA LEU A 527 24.92 13.62 30.65
C LEU A 527 25.69 13.17 31.90
N LEU A 528 27.02 13.32 31.89
CA LEU A 528 27.89 13.07 33.05
C LEU A 528 27.97 14.27 34.02
N GLY A 529 27.31 15.38 33.73
CA GLY A 529 27.34 16.60 34.54
C GLY A 529 28.61 17.45 34.39
N ARG A 530 29.50 17.13 33.44
CA ARG A 530 30.74 17.87 33.14
C ARG A 530 30.44 19.05 32.20
N ARG A 531 29.63 20.00 32.69
CA ARG A 531 28.98 21.02 31.86
C ARG A 531 29.93 22.00 31.19
N ALA A 532 30.99 22.44 31.87
CA ALA A 532 31.98 23.34 31.30
C ALA A 532 32.69 22.71 30.09
N GLU A 533 33.06 21.44 30.20
CA GLU A 533 33.71 20.68 29.12
C GLU A 533 32.74 20.38 27.98
N ALA A 534 31.48 20.09 28.30
CA ALA A 534 30.43 19.92 27.30
C ALA A 534 30.23 21.19 26.45
N ILE A 535 30.20 22.36 27.09
CA ILE A 535 30.09 23.66 26.41
C ILE A 535 31.27 23.87 25.48
N THR A 536 32.50 23.61 25.93
CA THR A 536 33.70 23.74 25.09
C THR A 536 33.60 22.82 23.87
N ALA A 537 33.28 21.54 24.07
CA ALA A 537 33.15 20.57 22.98
C ALA A 537 32.06 20.94 21.97
N PHE A 538 30.89 21.42 22.44
CA PHE A 538 29.83 21.87 21.55
C PHE A 538 30.17 23.15 20.80
N THR A 539 30.88 24.08 21.44
CA THR A 539 31.32 25.33 20.79
C THR A 539 32.26 25.00 19.63
N GLU A 540 33.27 24.16 19.89
CA GLU A 540 34.21 23.72 18.86
C GLU A 540 33.52 22.91 17.74
N ALA A 541 32.57 22.04 18.09
CA ALA A 541 31.77 21.32 17.11
C ALA A 541 30.94 22.26 16.22
N ALA A 542 30.31 23.27 16.82
CA ALA A 542 29.50 24.25 16.09
C ALA A 542 30.36 25.07 15.12
N ASP A 543 31.50 25.59 15.57
CA ASP A 543 32.44 26.36 14.74
C ASP A 543 32.92 25.55 13.53
N LEU A 544 33.20 24.26 13.72
CA LEU A 544 33.58 23.35 12.64
C LEU A 544 32.41 23.05 11.68
N PHE A 545 31.19 22.90 12.19
CA PHE A 545 30.01 22.73 11.35
C PHE A 545 29.68 23.98 10.52
N GLU A 546 29.98 25.19 11.00
CA GLU A 546 29.78 26.44 10.24
C GLU A 546 30.66 26.53 8.99
N GLN A 547 31.80 25.85 8.98
CA GLN A 547 32.70 25.78 7.83
C GLN A 547 32.24 24.77 6.77
N LEU A 548 31.18 23.99 7.06
CA LEU A 548 30.60 22.99 6.18
C LEU A 548 29.26 23.48 5.61
N SER A 549 28.91 23.03 4.40
CA SER A 549 27.54 23.19 3.90
C SER A 549 26.54 22.51 4.85
N PRO A 550 25.32 23.07 5.03
CA PRO A 550 24.34 22.55 5.97
C PRO A 550 24.08 21.04 5.79
N SER A 551 24.18 20.28 6.88
CA SER A 551 23.95 18.82 6.89
C SER A 551 23.12 18.38 8.11
N GLY A 552 22.38 17.29 7.99
CA GLY A 552 21.43 16.81 9.01
C GLY A 552 22.03 16.23 10.30
N SER A 553 23.31 16.45 10.59
CA SER A 553 23.93 16.16 11.89
C SER A 553 24.17 17.43 12.72
N GLN A 554 24.24 18.59 12.06
CA GLN A 554 24.51 19.91 12.63
C GLN A 554 23.32 20.44 13.45
N ASP A 555 22.11 20.19 12.97
CA ASP A 555 20.80 20.53 13.54
C ASP A 555 20.59 19.98 14.96
N ARG A 556 20.81 18.68 15.15
CA ARG A 556 20.62 17.99 16.45
C ARG A 556 21.70 18.36 17.45
N CYS A 557 22.92 18.62 16.98
CA CYS A 557 24.02 19.13 17.82
C CYS A 557 23.67 20.53 18.37
N LEU A 558 23.29 21.46 17.50
CA LEU A 558 22.95 22.84 17.89
C LEU A 558 21.74 22.90 18.84
N MET A 559 20.73 22.06 18.63
CA MET A 559 19.58 21.97 19.54
C MET A 559 19.99 21.50 20.94
N ARG A 560 20.84 20.48 21.06
CA ARG A 560 21.31 19.97 22.36
C ARG A 560 22.31 20.91 23.03
N PHE A 561 23.13 21.59 22.25
CA PHE A 561 23.99 22.66 22.74
C PHE A 561 23.15 23.79 23.35
N ALA A 562 22.06 24.20 22.68
CA ALA A 562 21.14 25.21 23.17
C ALA A 562 20.49 24.80 24.51
N GLU A 563 20.10 23.53 24.67
CA GLU A 563 19.57 23.01 25.93
C GLU A 563 20.59 23.10 27.09
N VAL A 564 21.85 22.77 26.82
CA VAL A 564 22.92 22.86 27.82
C VAL A 564 23.21 24.31 28.21
N LEU A 565 23.22 25.24 27.24
CA LEU A 565 23.37 26.67 27.50
C LEU A 565 22.20 27.24 28.33
N ALA A 566 20.97 26.80 28.07
CA ALA A 566 19.80 27.20 28.85
C ALA A 566 19.90 26.73 30.30
N ALA A 567 20.35 25.49 30.52
CA ALA A 567 20.53 24.92 31.86
C ALA A 567 21.57 25.68 32.71
N GLU A 568 22.52 26.37 32.06
CA GLU A 568 23.56 27.19 32.71
C GLU A 568 23.18 28.68 32.82
N GLY A 569 21.94 29.05 32.47
CA GLY A 569 21.47 30.44 32.55
C GLY A 569 22.03 31.36 31.45
N ARG A 570 22.64 30.80 30.39
CA ARG A 570 23.16 31.54 29.23
C ARG A 570 22.06 31.72 28.18
N SER A 571 20.93 32.31 28.56
CA SER A 571 19.69 32.35 27.74
C SER A 571 19.87 33.02 26.37
N GLY A 572 20.71 34.06 26.26
CA GLY A 572 20.98 34.72 24.98
C GLY A 572 21.70 33.81 23.96
N GLU A 573 22.67 33.03 24.45
CA GLU A 573 23.44 32.10 23.62
C GLU A 573 22.63 30.86 23.27
N SER A 574 21.85 30.34 24.24
CA SER A 574 20.88 29.27 24.01
C SER A 574 19.87 29.63 22.91
N ARG A 575 19.28 30.84 22.98
CA ARG A 575 18.36 31.34 21.97
C ARG A 575 18.98 31.38 20.58
N THR A 576 20.23 31.86 20.50
CA THR A 576 20.97 31.95 19.23
C THR A 576 21.20 30.56 18.64
N ALA A 577 21.60 29.59 19.47
CA ALA A 577 21.80 28.21 19.05
C ALA A 577 20.49 27.52 18.57
N TYR A 578 19.36 27.75 19.25
CA TYR A 578 18.06 27.24 18.80
C TYR A 578 17.60 27.83 17.46
N LEU A 579 17.79 29.14 17.23
CA LEU A 579 17.44 29.77 15.96
C LEU A 579 18.29 29.22 14.81
N ARG A 580 19.59 29.03 15.05
CA ARG A 580 20.51 28.41 14.08
C ARG A 580 20.10 26.96 13.76
N ALA A 581 19.71 26.19 14.78
CA ALA A 581 19.19 24.84 14.58
C ALA A 581 17.92 24.85 13.70
N ALA A 582 17.02 25.81 13.94
CA ALA A 582 15.78 25.94 13.16
C ALA A 582 16.05 26.24 11.68
N GLU A 583 17.01 27.13 11.37
CA GLU A 583 17.41 27.42 9.99
C GLU A 583 17.92 26.17 9.27
N VAL A 584 18.77 25.38 9.94
CA VAL A 584 19.28 24.13 9.36
C VAL A 584 18.14 23.13 9.13
N PHE A 585 17.22 22.97 10.10
CA PHE A 585 16.03 22.11 9.96
C PHE A 585 15.13 22.51 8.78
N GLU A 586 15.00 23.81 8.48
CA GLU A 586 14.25 24.28 7.31
C GLU A 586 14.93 23.92 5.99
N VAL A 587 16.25 24.12 5.89
CA VAL A 587 17.01 23.77 4.68
C VAL A 587 16.90 22.28 4.37
N ILE A 588 16.85 21.41 5.39
CA ILE A 588 16.72 19.95 5.21
C ILE A 588 15.26 19.45 5.16
N GLY A 589 14.27 20.36 5.25
CA GLY A 589 12.85 20.05 5.07
C GLY A 589 12.13 19.45 6.30
N GLU A 590 12.69 19.59 7.49
CA GLU A 590 12.09 19.15 8.77
C GLU A 590 11.33 20.29 9.48
N ALA A 591 10.21 20.72 8.88
CA ALA A 591 9.44 21.89 9.35
C ALA A 591 8.94 21.79 10.80
N GLU A 592 8.63 20.59 11.30
CA GLU A 592 8.16 20.39 12.69
C GLU A 592 9.29 20.62 13.71
N ALA A 593 10.51 20.12 13.43
CA ALA A 593 11.67 20.32 14.27
C ALA A 593 12.15 21.78 14.25
N ALA A 594 12.07 22.44 13.09
CA ALA A 594 12.31 23.89 12.97
C ALA A 594 11.33 24.71 13.82
N GLY A 595 10.04 24.34 13.80
CA GLY A 595 9.01 24.93 14.67
C GLY A 595 9.35 24.77 16.16
N HIS A 596 9.70 23.54 16.58
CA HIS A 596 10.07 23.28 17.97
C HIS A 596 11.25 24.12 18.45
N CYS A 597 12.29 24.26 17.61
CA CYS A 597 13.46 25.07 17.94
C CYS A 597 13.09 26.56 18.09
N ARG A 598 12.22 27.09 17.23
CA ARG A 598 11.73 28.47 17.34
C ARG A 598 10.90 28.71 18.60
N ASP A 599 10.05 27.76 18.97
CA ASP A 599 9.25 27.83 20.19
C ASP A 599 10.16 27.88 21.43
N ARG A 600 11.22 27.06 21.44
CA ARG A 600 12.23 27.06 22.51
C ARG A 600 13.06 28.36 22.55
N ALA A 601 13.37 28.94 21.38
CA ALA A 601 14.05 30.23 21.27
C ALA A 601 13.17 31.43 21.72
N ALA A 602 11.85 31.26 21.76
CA ALA A 602 10.91 32.29 22.16
C ALA A 602 10.64 32.34 23.68
N VAL A 603 11.11 31.33 24.43
CA VAL A 603 11.03 31.32 25.90
C VAL A 603 12.08 32.29 26.46
N PRO A 604 11.69 33.25 27.34
CA PRO A 604 12.60 34.25 27.92
C PRO A 604 13.78 33.68 28.70
#